data_AF-A0A6B2WY92-F1
#
_entry.id   AF-A0A6B2WY92-F1
#
_cell.length_a   1.000
_cell.length_b   1.000
_cell.length_c   1.000
_cell.angle_alpha   90.00
_cell.angle_beta   90.00
_cell.angle_gamma   90.00
#
_symmetry.space_group_name_H-M   'P 1'
#
loop_
_entity.id
_entity.type
_entity.pdbx_description
1 polymer ?
#
loop_
_entity_poly.entity_id
_entity_poly.type
_entity_poly.pdbx_seq_one_letter_code
_entity_poly.pdbx_strand_id
1 'polypeptide(L)'
;MRITRQRAETRQGAAENSTGTVWLDEIAAPPAPSRVRMFNVHFAPGAHTTWIEPGVWHWHGAGPRTFMTRLAVVEAAADGTTADRSEHVAPEDHPA
;
A
#
# COMPACT_ATOMS: atom_id res chain seq x y z
N MET A 1 0.37 -26.34 -8.75
CA MET A 1 1.20 -25.67 -7.71
C MET A 1 2.24 -24.80 -8.41
N ARG A 2 2.25 -23.49 -8.16
CA ARG A 2 3.22 -22.54 -8.73
C ARG A 2 3.93 -21.82 -7.58
N ILE A 3 5.24 -21.95 -7.50
CA ILE A 3 6.07 -21.22 -6.53
C ILE A 3 6.81 -20.12 -7.30
N THR A 4 6.58 -18.87 -6.96
CA THR A 4 7.34 -17.74 -7.48
C THR A 4 8.52 -17.49 -6.55
N ARG A 5 9.75 -17.65 -7.04
CA ARG A 5 11.00 -17.43 -6.29
C ARG A 5 11.70 -16.11 -6.65
N GLN A 6 11.09 -15.33 -7.53
CA GLN A 6 11.66 -14.09 -8.01
C GLN A 6 11.37 -12.96 -7.03
N ARG A 7 12.36 -12.11 -6.76
CA ARG A 7 12.12 -10.86 -6.03
C ARG A 7 11.22 -9.98 -6.88
N ALA A 8 10.10 -9.55 -6.30
CA ALA A 8 9.27 -8.53 -6.91
C ALA A 8 10.10 -7.25 -7.09
N GLU A 9 9.82 -6.55 -8.19
CA GLU A 9 10.44 -5.26 -8.44
C GLU A 9 9.89 -4.23 -7.46
N THR A 10 10.79 -3.53 -6.78
CA THR A 10 10.43 -2.43 -5.89
C THR A 10 10.20 -1.18 -6.71
N ARG A 11 8.98 -0.65 -6.64
CA ARG A 11 8.62 0.63 -7.28
C ARG A 11 8.27 1.66 -6.22
N GLN A 12 8.62 2.92 -6.48
CA GLN A 12 8.17 4.01 -5.62
C GLN A 12 6.65 4.21 -5.78
N GLY A 13 5.96 4.44 -4.68
CA GLY A 13 4.56 4.82 -4.67
C GLY A 13 4.38 6.17 -5.37
N ALA A 14 3.30 6.29 -6.15
CA ALA A 14 2.98 7.56 -6.79
C ALA A 14 2.68 8.63 -5.72
N ALA A 15 3.21 9.84 -5.89
CA ALA A 15 3.11 10.91 -4.89
C ALA A 15 1.66 11.32 -4.59
N GLU A 16 0.74 11.11 -5.53
CA GLU A 16 -0.70 11.31 -5.30
C GLU A 16 -1.28 10.37 -4.23
N ASN A 17 -0.59 9.26 -3.92
CA ASN A 17 -1.11 8.17 -3.09
C ASN A 17 -0.41 8.05 -1.73
N SER A 18 0.62 8.86 -1.48
CA SER A 18 1.43 8.75 -0.28
C SER A 18 2.02 10.08 0.12
N THR A 19 2.08 10.31 1.43
CA THR A 19 2.90 11.37 2.02
C THR A 19 4.27 10.79 2.36
N GLY A 20 5.34 11.49 1.98
CA GLY A 20 6.71 11.01 2.16
C GLY A 20 7.09 9.88 1.21
N THR A 21 8.18 9.16 1.51
CA THR A 21 8.70 8.11 0.63
C THR A 21 8.11 6.75 0.98
N VAL A 22 7.33 6.20 0.04
CA VAL A 22 6.72 4.87 0.13
C VAL A 22 7.18 4.03 -1.06
N TRP A 23 7.46 2.75 -0.81
CA TRP A 23 7.77 1.78 -1.87
C TRP A 23 6.83 0.59 -1.80
N LEU A 24 6.56 0.00 -2.97
CA LEU A 24 5.70 -1.18 -3.10
C LEU A 24 6.41 -2.25 -3.92
N ASP A 25 6.34 -3.48 -3.42
CA ASP A 25 6.66 -4.68 -4.17
C ASP A 25 5.35 -5.43 -4.44
N GLU A 26 4.98 -5.64 -5.70
CA GLU A 26 3.84 -6.50 -6.00
C GLU A 26 4.26 -7.97 -6.00
N ILE A 27 3.90 -8.70 -4.95
CA ILE A 27 4.38 -10.07 -4.73
C ILE A 27 3.39 -11.14 -5.20
N ALA A 28 2.11 -10.81 -5.36
CA ALA A 28 1.16 -11.70 -6.02
C ALA A 28 0.03 -10.97 -6.78
N ALA A 29 -0.16 -11.40 -8.02
CA ALA A 29 -1.25 -11.06 -8.92
C ALA A 29 -1.79 -12.35 -9.58
N PRO A 30 -2.51 -13.21 -8.86
CA PRO A 30 -3.15 -14.39 -9.45
C PRO A 30 -4.09 -13.98 -10.58
N PRO A 31 -4.14 -14.74 -11.69
CA PRO A 31 -5.05 -14.46 -12.79
C PRO A 31 -6.51 -14.72 -12.39
N ALA A 32 -7.43 -14.31 -13.27
CA ALA A 32 -8.86 -14.61 -13.13
C ALA A 32 -9.11 -16.11 -12.87
N PRO A 33 -10.08 -16.48 -12.02
CA PRO A 33 -11.10 -15.60 -11.43
C PRO A 33 -10.67 -14.87 -10.16
N SER A 34 -9.44 -15.04 -9.68
CA SER A 34 -8.97 -14.36 -8.47
C SER A 34 -8.83 -12.86 -8.72
N ARG A 35 -9.27 -12.06 -7.74
CA ARG A 35 -9.09 -10.59 -7.71
C ARG A 35 -8.11 -10.14 -6.63
N VAL A 36 -7.56 -11.07 -5.85
CA VAL A 36 -6.59 -10.78 -4.80
C VAL A 36 -5.33 -10.15 -5.40
N ARG A 37 -4.85 -9.08 -4.75
CA ARG A 37 -3.55 -8.47 -4.97
C ARG A 37 -2.82 -8.40 -3.64
N MET A 38 -1.52 -8.62 -3.69
CA MET A 38 -0.68 -8.68 -2.50
C MET A 38 0.58 -7.85 -2.70
N PHE A 39 0.84 -6.95 -1.76
CA PHE A 39 1.95 -6.02 -1.81
C PHE A 39 2.76 -6.06 -0.52
N ASN A 40 4.09 -6.05 -0.66
CA ASN A 40 4.94 -5.58 0.42
C ASN A 40 5.00 -4.05 0.33
N VAL A 41 4.65 -3.35 1.40
CA VAL A 41 4.63 -1.88 1.42
C VAL A 41 5.61 -1.38 2.45
N HIS A 42 6.51 -0.52 2.01
CA HIS A 42 7.64 0.01 2.76
C HIS A 42 7.46 1.50 2.98
N PHE A 43 7.63 1.96 4.21
CA PHE A 43 7.44 3.35 4.60
C PHE A 43 8.72 3.88 5.21
N ALA A 44 9.30 4.92 4.59
CA ALA A 44 10.31 5.72 5.24
C ALA A 44 9.74 6.34 6.55
N PRO A 45 10.58 6.69 7.53
CA PRO A 45 10.11 7.39 8.73
C PRO A 45 9.18 8.57 8.39
N GLY A 46 8.04 8.65 9.07
CA GLY A 46 7.01 9.66 8.84
C GLY A 46 6.12 9.45 7.59
N ALA A 47 6.48 8.54 6.70
CA ALA A 47 5.70 8.28 5.49
C ALA A 47 4.44 7.46 5.78
N HIS A 48 3.36 7.75 5.08
CA HIS A 48 2.07 7.09 5.24
C HIS A 48 1.25 7.10 3.96
N THR A 49 0.31 6.16 3.87
CA THR A 49 -0.65 5.98 2.79
C THR A 49 -2.06 6.08 3.33
N THR A 50 -3.00 6.56 2.53
CA THR A 50 -4.43 6.48 2.85
C THR A 50 -4.99 5.11 2.41
N TRP A 51 -5.61 4.37 3.35
CA TRP A 51 -6.57 3.22 3.23
C TRP A 51 -6.18 1.78 3.69
N ILE A 52 -7.22 0.88 3.81
CA ILE A 52 -7.37 -0.62 3.96
C ILE A 52 -8.45 -1.18 4.98
N GLU A 53 -9.76 -1.12 4.63
CA GLU A 53 -10.98 -1.81 5.19
C GLU A 53 -12.18 -1.36 4.31
N PRO A 54 -13.13 -2.22 3.87
CA PRO A 54 -14.20 -1.81 2.96
C PRO A 54 -15.12 -0.72 3.55
N GLY A 55 -15.24 0.42 2.87
CA GLY A 55 -16.16 1.50 3.25
C GLY A 55 -15.75 2.39 4.44
N VAL A 56 -14.52 2.28 4.97
CA VAL A 56 -14.04 3.07 6.12
C VAL A 56 -12.75 3.84 5.84
N TRP A 57 -12.76 5.18 5.92
CA TRP A 57 -11.56 6.03 5.80
C TRP A 57 -10.57 5.81 6.95
N HIS A 58 -9.33 5.47 6.60
CA HIS A 58 -8.20 5.37 7.53
C HIS A 58 -6.89 5.33 6.73
N TRP A 59 -5.76 5.19 7.42
CA TRP A 59 -4.42 5.26 6.84
C TRP A 59 -3.46 4.32 7.57
N HIS A 60 -2.33 4.04 6.94
CA HIS A 60 -1.25 3.23 7.50
C HIS A 60 0.09 3.93 7.22
N GLY A 61 1.01 3.89 8.18
CA GLY A 61 2.27 4.61 8.04
C GLY A 61 3.35 4.14 8.99
N ALA A 62 4.57 4.55 8.67
CA ALA A 62 5.70 4.48 9.58
C ALA A 62 5.55 5.51 10.68
N GLY A 63 5.99 5.16 11.90
CA GLY A 63 6.17 6.16 12.94
C GLY A 63 7.17 7.25 12.52
N PRO A 64 7.14 8.42 13.18
CA PRO A 64 8.03 9.57 13.01
C PRO A 64 9.48 9.27 12.61
N ARG A 65 10.08 8.28 13.29
CA ARG A 65 11.53 8.02 13.26
C ARG A 65 11.88 6.58 12.94
N THR A 66 10.90 5.78 12.57
CA THR A 66 11.05 4.34 12.44
C THR A 66 10.53 3.88 11.09
N PHE A 67 11.37 3.18 10.34
CA PHE A 67 10.93 2.53 9.11
C PHE A 67 9.89 1.45 9.43
N MET A 68 8.88 1.31 8.57
CA MET A 68 7.86 0.26 8.69
C MET A 68 7.73 -0.50 7.38
N THR A 69 7.49 -1.81 7.49
CA THR A 69 7.06 -2.63 6.36
C THR A 69 5.84 -3.42 6.78
N ARG A 70 4.80 -3.39 5.94
CA ARG A 70 3.60 -4.21 6.13
C ARG A 70 3.24 -4.94 4.86
N LEU A 71 2.57 -6.06 5.06
CA LEU A 71 1.91 -6.79 4.00
C LEU A 71 0.50 -6.23 3.80
N ALA A 72 0.21 -5.74 2.60
CA ALA A 72 -1.13 -5.35 2.19
C ALA A 72 -1.75 -6.45 1.33
N VAL A 73 -2.95 -6.89 1.69
CA VAL A 73 -3.75 -7.86 0.93
C VAL A 73 -5.10 -7.22 0.66
N VAL A 74 -5.48 -7.15 -0.61
CA VAL A 74 -6.72 -6.49 -1.04
C VAL A 74 -7.37 -7.26 -2.18
N GLU A 75 -8.68 -7.16 -2.30
CA GLU A 75 -9.40 -7.59 -3.50
C GLU A 75 -9.53 -6.39 -4.45
N ALA A 76 -8.99 -6.49 -5.65
CA ALA A 76 -9.13 -5.44 -6.66
C ALA A 76 -10.56 -5.38 -7.18
N ALA A 77 -11.13 -4.19 -7.39
CA ALA A 77 -12.36 -3.93 -8.13
C ALA A 77 -12.35 -4.54 -9.55
N ALA A 78 -13.52 -4.58 -10.21
CA ALA A 78 -13.65 -5.15 -11.56
C ALA A 78 -12.81 -4.40 -12.62
N ASP A 79 -12.58 -3.11 -12.41
CA ASP A 79 -11.72 -2.25 -13.23
C ASP A 79 -10.23 -2.35 -12.86
N GLY A 80 -9.89 -3.19 -11.88
CA GLY A 80 -8.54 -3.39 -11.38
C GLY A 80 -8.08 -2.38 -10.32
N THR A 81 -8.91 -1.41 -9.93
CA THR A 81 -8.60 -0.50 -8.83
C THR A 81 -8.53 -1.27 -7.51
N THR A 82 -7.66 -0.84 -6.59
CA THR A 82 -7.45 -1.55 -5.31
C THR A 82 -7.83 -0.73 -4.09
N ALA A 83 -8.14 0.56 -4.29
CA ALA A 83 -8.62 1.47 -3.25
C ALA A 83 -9.25 2.71 -3.91
N ASP A 84 -10.32 3.21 -3.28
CA ASP A 84 -10.80 4.58 -3.48
C ASP A 84 -9.95 5.55 -2.68
N ARG A 85 -9.77 6.79 -3.18
CA ARG A 85 -8.83 7.77 -2.60
C ARG A 85 -9.55 9.01 -2.11
N SER A 86 -9.08 9.52 -0.98
CA SER A 86 -9.43 10.84 -0.42
C SER A 86 -8.21 11.75 -0.39
N GLU A 87 -8.35 12.91 0.24
CA GLU A 87 -7.24 13.80 0.57
C GLU A 87 -6.14 13.12 1.40
N HIS A 88 -4.93 13.67 1.31
CA HIS A 88 -3.80 13.27 2.15
C HIS A 88 -4.11 13.51 3.62
N VAL A 89 -3.58 12.65 4.48
CA VAL A 89 -3.70 12.79 5.94
C VAL A 89 -3.04 14.09 6.37
N ALA A 90 -3.74 14.87 7.20
CA ALA A 90 -3.24 16.14 7.67
C ALA A 90 -2.06 15.94 8.64
N PRO A 91 -1.08 16.87 8.68
CA PRO A 91 0.06 16.76 9.61
C PRO A 91 -0.33 16.68 11.09
N GLU A 92 -1.51 17.19 11.45
CA GLU A 92 -2.07 17.11 12.81
C GLU A 92 -2.55 15.71 13.20
N ASP A 93 -3.00 14.92 12.22
CA ASP A 93 -3.40 13.52 12.41
C ASP A 93 -2.20 12.56 12.38
N HIS A 94 -1.08 13.01 11.78
CA HIS A 94 0.18 12.28 11.75
C HIS A 94 1.39 13.20 11.98
N PRO A 95 1.66 13.58 13.24
CA PRO A 95 2.80 14.43 13.56
C PRO A 95 4.12 13.73 13.26
N ALA A 96 5.09 14.52 12.80
CA ALA A 96 6.42 14.08 12.37
C ALA A 96 7.33 13.59 13.50
#